data_AF-A0A847QZ43-F1
#
_entry.id   AF-A0A847QZ43-F1
#
_cell.length_a   1.000
_cell.length_b   1.000
_cell.length_c   1.000
_cell.angle_alpha   90.00
_cell.angle_beta   90.00
_cell.angle_gamma   90.00
#
_symmetry.space_group_name_H-M   'P 1'
#
loop_
_entity.id
_entity.type
_entity.pdbx_description
1 polymer ?
#
loop_
_entity_poly.entity_id
_entity_poly.type
_entity_poly.pdbx_seq_one_letter_code
_entity_poly.pdbx_strand_id
1 'polypeptide(L)' 'MRCLNATQGGYVFIYKTKGFCSLSKKDGLFDKSLIQASEEIQKGLVDADLGGALYKWR' A
#
# COMPACT_ATOMS: atom_id res chain seq x y z
N MET A 1 -0.35 8.68 -10.77
CA MET A 1 -1.73 8.29 -10.40
C MET A 1 -1.93 8.71 -8.96
N ARG A 2 -2.98 9.50 -8.65
CA ARG A 2 -3.31 9.95 -7.29
C ARG A 2 -4.42 9.04 -6.77
N CYS A 3 -4.19 8.32 -5.68
CA CYS A 3 -5.23 7.54 -5.02
C CYS A 3 -5.92 8.47 -4.00
N LEU A 4 -7.24 8.66 -4.13
CA LEU A 4 -8.07 9.44 -3.21
C LEU A 4 -8.84 8.46 -2.31
N ASN A 5 -8.55 8.45 -1.02
CA ASN A 5 -9.52 8.03 0.00
C ASN A 5 -9.55 9.12 1.07
N ALA A 6 -10.68 9.81 1.09
CA ALA A 6 -10.96 10.91 2.00
C ALA A 6 -11.68 10.35 3.22
N THR A 7 -10.95 10.20 4.33
CA THR A 7 -11.52 10.24 5.68
C THR A 7 -10.39 10.63 6.63
N GLN A 8 -10.43 11.90 7.07
CA GLN A 8 -9.53 12.56 8.04
C GLN A 8 -8.10 12.92 7.58
N GLY A 9 -7.97 14.09 6.95
CA GLY A 9 -6.86 15.03 7.24
C GLY A 9 -5.51 14.87 6.54
N GLY A 10 -5.32 13.92 5.61
CA GLY A 10 -4.05 13.80 4.89
C GLY A 10 -4.15 13.01 3.58
N TYR A 11 -3.36 13.40 2.58
CA TYR A 11 -3.20 12.64 1.34
C TYR A 11 -2.02 11.67 1.48
N VAL A 12 -2.25 10.37 1.28
CA VAL A 12 -1.18 9.36 1.21
C VAL A 12 -0.74 9.20 -0.25
N PHE A 13 0.50 9.59 -0.55
CA PHE A 13 1.08 9.39 -1.87
C PHE A 13 1.70 8.00 -1.99
N ILE A 14 1.11 7.14 -2.83
CA ILE A 14 1.64 5.80 -3.11
C ILE A 14 2.28 5.80 -4.49
N TYR A 15 3.58 5.51 -4.53
CA TYR A 15 4.34 5.38 -5.78
C TYR A 15 4.41 3.93 -6.21
N LYS A 16 4.09 3.67 -7.48
CA LYS A 16 4.08 2.33 -8.08
C LYS A 16 4.79 2.34 -9.42
N THR A 17 5.51 1.27 -9.72
CA THR A 17 6.10 1.06 -11.05
C THR A 17 5.04 0.58 -12.04
N LYS A 18 5.26 0.79 -13.34
CA LYS A 18 4.35 0.31 -14.40
C LYS A 18 4.20 -1.22 -14.38
N GLY A 19 5.30 -1.93 -14.14
CA GLY A 19 5.31 -3.39 -14.02
C GLY A 19 4.45 -3.88 -12.87
N PHE A 20 4.60 -3.26 -11.69
CA PHE A 20 3.76 -3.54 -10.54
C PHE A 20 2.29 -3.31 -10.86
N CYS A 21 1.91 -2.13 -11.37
CA CYS A 21 0.52 -1.83 -11.73
C CYS A 21 -0.09 -2.84 -12.72
N SER A 22 0.70 -3.39 -13.65
CA SER A 22 0.21 -4.39 -14.60
C SER A 22 -0.04 -5.75 -13.92
N LEU A 23 0.86 -6.17 -13.03
CA LEU A 23 0.75 -7.44 -12.30
C LEU A 23 -0.37 -7.36 -11.26
N SER A 24 -0.40 -6.30 -10.45
CA SER A 24 -1.41 -6.06 -9.42
C SER A 24 -2.83 -6.11 -9.97
N LYS A 25 -3.07 -5.55 -11.16
CA LYS A 25 -4.40 -5.61 -11.81
C LYS A 25 -4.81 -7.03 -12.18
N LYS A 26 -3.86 -7.87 -12.59
CA LYS A 26 -4.12 -9.26 -12.98
C LYS A 26 -4.40 -10.12 -11.76
N ASP A 27 -3.74 -9.85 -10.64
CA ASP A 27 -3.85 -10.60 -9.39
C ASP A 27 -4.94 -10.07 -8.44
N GLY A 28 -5.73 -9.07 -8.86
CA GLY A 28 -6.80 -8.50 -8.03
C GLY A 28 -6.32 -7.66 -6.84
N LEU A 29 -5.07 -7.18 -6.87
CA LEU A 29 -4.52 -6.30 -5.86
C LEU A 29 -4.92 -4.84 -6.17
N PHE A 30 -5.88 -4.33 -5.39
CA PHE A 30 -6.45 -2.99 -5.61
C PHE A 30 -5.76 -1.90 -4.79
N ASP A 31 -5.91 -0.65 -5.23
CA ASP A 31 -5.37 0.53 -4.55
C ASP A 31 -5.82 0.64 -3.09
N LYS A 32 -7.06 0.21 -2.78
CA LYS A 32 -7.58 0.19 -1.40
C LYS A 32 -6.78 -0.73 -0.49
N SER A 33 -6.38 -1.90 -0.98
CA SER A 33 -5.54 -2.86 -0.24
C SER A 33 -4.18 -2.26 0.09
N LEU A 34 -3.58 -1.52 -0.85
CA LEU A 34 -2.30 -0.86 -0.63
C LEU A 34 -2.39 0.30 0.38
N ILE A 35 -3.48 1.06 0.34
CA ILE A 35 -3.74 2.12 1.31
C ILE A 35 -3.91 1.51 2.71
N GLN A 36 -4.71 0.46 2.82
CA GLN A 36 -4.90 -0.25 4.08
C GLN A 36 -3.57 -0.81 4.61
N ALA A 37 -2.79 -1.49 3.77
CA ALA A 37 -1.46 -1.98 4.15
C ALA A 37 -0.55 -0.84 4.64
N SER A 38 -0.56 0.32 3.97
CA SER A 38 0.20 1.50 4.38
C SER A 38 -0.25 2.06 5.74
N GLU A 39 -1.54 2.05 6.04
CA GLU A 39 -2.08 2.47 7.34
C GLU A 39 -1.74 1.47 8.45
N GLU A 40 -1.79 0.18 8.13
CA GLU A 40 -1.44 -0.91 9.05
C GLU A 40 0.06 -0.89 9.39
N ILE A 41 0.93 -0.72 8.38
CA ILE A 41 2.37 -0.52 8.59
C ILE A 41 2.64 0.66 9.53
N GLN A 42 1.95 1.80 9.35
CA GLN A 42 2.10 2.96 10.24
C GLN A 42 1.66 2.68 11.69
N LYS A 43 0.72 1.74 11.88
CA LYS A 43 0.26 1.29 13.20
C LYS A 43 1.11 0.14 13.77
N GLY A 44 2.15 -0.30 13.05
CA GLY A 44 2.96 -1.47 13.41
C GLY A 44 2.25 -2.82 13.21
N LEU A 45 1.14 -2.83 12.48
CA LEU A 45 0.37 -4.04 12.16
C LEU A 45 0.90 -4.66 10.86
N VAL A 46 2.02 -5.37 10.97
CA VAL A 46 2.66 -6.07 9.85
C VAL A 46 2.92 -7.52 10.24
N ASP A 47 2.90 -8.45 9.28
CA ASP A 47 3.27 -9.82 9.59
C ASP A 47 4.76 -9.93 9.91
N ALA A 48 5.60 -9.18 9.17
CA ALA A 48 7.03 -9.10 9.41
C ALA A 48 7.62 -7.77 8.90
N ASP A 49 8.51 -7.20 9.70
CA ASP A 49 9.50 -6.21 9.25
C ASP A 49 10.75 -6.98 8.77
N LEU A 50 11.07 -6.84 7.49
CA LEU A 50 12.22 -7.49 6.86
C LEU A 50 13.47 -6.60 6.88
N GLY A 51 13.40 -5.43 7.53
CA GLY A 51 14.46 -4.43 7.59
C GLY A 51 14.52 -3.56 6.33
N GLY A 52 15.22 -2.43 6.42
CA GLY A 52 15.42 -1.54 5.27
C GLY A 52 14.13 -0.92 4.72
N ALA A 53 13.13 -0.71 5.58
CA ALA A 53 11.78 -0.25 5.22
C ALA A 53 11.02 -1.22 4.29
N LEU A 54 11.35 -2.52 4.34
CA LEU A 54 10.64 -3.57 3.63
C LEU A 54 9.74 -4.34 4.60
N TYR A 55 8.44 -4.35 4.30
CA TYR A 55 7.43 -5.00 5.14
C TYR A 55 6.70 -6.10 4.38
N LYS A 56 6.37 -7.19 5.07
CA LYS A 56 5.47 -8.22 4.58
C LYS A 56 4.06 -7.96 5.09
N TRP A 57 3.12 -7.94 4.16
CA TRP A 57 1.67 -7.84 4.40
C TRP A 57 0.98 -9.11 3.86
N ARG A 58 -0.14 -9.49 4.48
CA ARG A 58 -0.84 -10.78 4.23
C ARG A 58 -1.30 -10.97 2.79
#